data_AF-A0A9Q3UTG4-F1
#
_entry.id   AF-A0A9Q3UTG4-F1
#
_cell.length_a   1.000
_cell.length_b   1.000
_cell.length_c   1.000
_cell.angle_alpha   90.00
_cell.angle_beta   90.00
_cell.angle_gamma   90.00
#
_symmetry.space_group_name_H-M   'P 1'
#
loop_
_entity.id
_entity.type
_entity.pdbx_description
1 polymer ?
#
loop_
_entity_poly.entity_id
_entity_poly.type
_entity_poly.pdbx_seq_one_letter_code
_entity_poly.pdbx_strand_id
1 'polypeptide(L)'
;MKKIYSFLSILLTSLLFAQTTIYSENFGNPTTTTLLTAYSGYQNSSPIVYSGTADVRTSNPSEGYTGASGSGSVFFGNVTSASGNPAKTLMIEGIDTSNYTSIALTFGHYKGTNDASNQLTIEVSPNGSSWSMLSYTRPTGTGTSNWVLISPAGTIPATANLRIRITNVLDSNAGFRVDDIKLTGIAASLAIRENSKKEFNIYPTSITAGKIFITSAKNADKKVKIFDQTGRLMINKTIKSEINVSNLSKGIYILNVEESGTSLSQKIIIR
;
A
#
# COMPACT_ATOMS: atom_id res chain seq x y z
N MET A 1 -58.24 21.65 -2.02
CA MET A 1 -56.85 22.18 -2.01
C MET A 1 -55.95 21.15 -1.34
N LYS A 2 -55.24 20.29 -2.09
CA LYS A 2 -54.29 19.32 -1.54
C LYS A 2 -52.88 19.89 -1.67
N LYS A 3 -52.20 20.14 -0.56
CA LYS A 3 -50.79 20.54 -0.54
C LYS A 3 -49.96 19.25 -0.53
N ILE A 4 -49.22 18.99 -1.60
CA ILE A 4 -48.24 17.91 -1.68
C ILE A 4 -46.90 18.52 -1.29
N TYR A 5 -46.34 18.09 -0.15
CA TYR A 5 -44.98 18.43 0.25
C TYR A 5 -44.03 17.43 -0.41
N SER A 6 -43.16 17.93 -1.30
CA SER A 6 -42.11 17.12 -1.92
C SER A 6 -40.90 17.08 -0.98
N PHE A 7 -40.56 15.90 -0.48
CA PHE A 7 -39.39 15.67 0.38
C PHE A 7 -38.16 15.53 -0.52
N LEU A 8 -37.33 16.58 -0.59
CA LEU A 8 -36.06 16.54 -1.31
C LEU A 8 -35.03 15.77 -0.47
N SER A 9 -34.84 14.47 -0.78
CA SER A 9 -33.78 13.66 -0.20
C SER A 9 -32.43 14.06 -0.82
N ILE A 10 -31.58 14.73 -0.05
CA ILE A 10 -30.17 14.94 -0.40
C ILE A 10 -29.46 13.62 -0.13
N LEU A 11 -29.17 12.86 -1.19
CA LEU A 11 -28.33 11.68 -1.14
C LEU A 11 -26.88 12.11 -0.86
N LEU A 12 -26.50 12.12 0.42
CA LEU A 12 -25.11 12.30 0.84
C LEU A 12 -24.35 11.01 0.49
N THR A 13 -23.72 10.98 -0.68
CA THR A 13 -22.82 9.88 -1.06
C THR A 13 -21.55 10.00 -0.23
N SER A 14 -21.48 9.26 0.87
CA SER A 14 -20.20 9.01 1.54
C SER A 14 -19.37 8.13 0.60
N LEU A 15 -18.27 8.70 0.08
CA LEU A 15 -17.24 7.94 -0.62
C LEU A 15 -16.52 7.07 0.43
N LEU A 16 -17.11 5.93 0.78
CA LEU A 16 -16.41 4.87 1.48
C LEU A 16 -15.49 4.20 0.46
N PHE A 17 -14.19 4.46 0.53
CA PHE A 17 -13.24 3.67 -0.24
C PHE A 17 -13.26 2.24 0.30
N ALA A 18 -13.63 1.29 -0.54
CA ALA A 18 -13.67 -0.11 -0.15
C ALA A 18 -12.25 -0.60 0.20
N GLN A 19 -12.13 -1.31 1.33
CA GLN A 19 -10.93 -2.05 1.67
C GLN A 19 -10.72 -3.16 0.63
N THR A 20 -9.52 -3.24 0.09
CA THR A 20 -9.13 -4.21 -0.96
C THR A 20 -8.09 -5.18 -0.41
N THR A 21 -8.05 -6.40 -0.94
CA THR A 21 -6.97 -7.35 -0.65
C THR A 21 -5.79 -7.02 -1.55
N ILE A 22 -4.63 -6.76 -0.94
CA ILE A 22 -3.38 -6.46 -1.63
C ILE A 22 -2.62 -7.77 -1.90
N TYR A 23 -2.62 -8.66 -0.91
CA TYR A 23 -1.89 -9.92 -0.93
C TYR A 23 -2.57 -10.94 -0.03
N SER A 24 -2.52 -12.22 -0.42
CA SER A 24 -2.97 -13.35 0.41
C SER A 24 -2.12 -14.58 0.17
N GLU A 25 -1.79 -15.32 1.24
CA GLU A 25 -1.12 -16.61 1.21
C GLU A 25 -1.68 -17.57 2.27
N ASN A 26 -2.10 -18.75 1.82
CA ASN A 26 -2.69 -19.82 2.64
C ASN A 26 -1.86 -21.12 2.65
N PHE A 27 -0.66 -21.07 2.05
CA PHE A 27 0.32 -22.16 1.99
C PHE A 27 -0.19 -23.49 1.42
N GLY A 28 -1.36 -23.53 0.79
CA GLY A 28 -1.88 -24.68 0.06
C GLY A 28 -1.94 -25.98 0.89
N ASN A 29 -1.61 -27.10 0.25
CA ASN A 29 -1.67 -28.43 0.86
C ASN A 29 -0.36 -29.21 0.61
N PRO A 30 0.71 -28.96 1.39
CA PRO A 30 1.98 -29.67 1.23
C PRO A 30 1.82 -31.16 1.52
N THR A 31 2.35 -32.01 0.65
CA THR A 31 2.26 -33.48 0.80
C THR A 31 3.20 -34.03 1.87
N THR A 32 4.28 -33.30 2.16
CA THR A 32 5.27 -33.62 3.20
C THR A 32 5.76 -32.35 3.88
N THR A 33 6.43 -32.48 5.02
CA THR A 33 7.08 -31.33 5.67
C THR A 33 8.22 -30.82 4.78
N THR A 34 8.10 -29.59 4.30
CA THR A 34 9.00 -29.02 3.28
C THR A 34 9.55 -27.67 3.76
N LEU A 35 10.88 -27.50 3.74
CA LEU A 35 11.50 -26.19 4.04
C LEU A 35 10.96 -25.11 3.11
N LEU A 36 10.79 -23.88 3.61
CA LEU A 36 10.29 -22.76 2.79
C LEU A 36 11.07 -22.59 1.49
N THR A 37 12.40 -22.72 1.53
CA THR A 37 13.27 -22.59 0.34
C THR A 37 13.08 -23.68 -0.71
N ALA A 38 12.47 -24.81 -0.36
CA ALA A 38 12.18 -25.92 -1.26
C ALA A 38 10.68 -26.06 -1.57
N TYR A 39 9.82 -25.28 -0.91
CA TYR A 39 8.39 -25.35 -1.11
C TYR A 39 7.98 -24.62 -2.39
N SER A 40 7.07 -25.21 -3.16
CA SER A 40 6.59 -24.65 -4.44
C SER A 40 5.08 -24.44 -4.51
N GLY A 41 4.35 -24.77 -3.43
CA GLY A 41 2.88 -24.67 -3.39
C GLY A 41 2.37 -23.32 -2.89
N TYR A 42 3.15 -22.26 -3.04
CA TYR A 42 2.74 -20.89 -2.69
C TYR A 42 1.62 -20.41 -3.62
N GLN A 43 0.70 -19.60 -3.10
CA GLN A 43 -0.35 -18.98 -3.91
C GLN A 43 0.20 -17.91 -4.87
N ASN A 44 1.30 -17.26 -4.48
CA ASN A 44 1.92 -16.19 -5.25
C ASN A 44 3.24 -16.67 -5.86
N SER A 45 3.52 -16.13 -7.04
CA SER A 45 4.78 -16.34 -7.76
C SER A 45 5.52 -15.01 -7.94
N SER A 46 6.57 -14.98 -8.76
CA SER A 46 7.33 -13.76 -9.09
C SER A 46 6.38 -12.58 -9.39
N PRO A 47 6.55 -11.41 -8.77
CA PRO A 47 7.75 -10.95 -8.07
C PRO A 47 7.85 -11.36 -6.58
N ILE A 48 6.87 -12.10 -6.05
CA ILE A 48 6.90 -12.52 -4.65
C ILE A 48 7.93 -13.62 -4.44
N VAL A 49 8.77 -13.47 -3.41
CA VAL A 49 9.78 -14.45 -3.02
C VAL A 49 9.58 -14.81 -1.55
N TYR A 50 9.66 -16.10 -1.27
CA TYR A 50 9.58 -16.66 0.07
C TYR A 50 10.95 -17.22 0.46
N SER A 51 11.39 -16.92 1.68
CA SER A 51 12.62 -17.48 2.23
C SER A 51 12.52 -17.65 3.75
N GLY A 52 13.57 -18.18 4.37
CA GLY A 52 13.62 -18.39 5.82
C GLY A 52 13.99 -19.82 6.19
N THR A 53 13.94 -20.10 7.48
CA THR A 53 14.42 -21.34 8.12
C THR A 53 13.29 -22.22 8.67
N ALA A 54 12.05 -21.73 8.60
CA ALA A 54 10.84 -22.49 8.89
C ALA A 54 10.46 -23.42 7.73
N ASP A 55 9.40 -24.19 7.92
CA ASP A 55 8.91 -25.18 6.96
C ASP A 55 7.38 -25.16 6.88
N VAL A 56 6.84 -25.65 5.77
CA VAL A 56 5.41 -25.78 5.51
C VAL A 56 5.00 -27.24 5.70
N ARG A 57 3.88 -27.48 6.41
CA ARG A 57 3.37 -28.82 6.71
C ARG A 57 1.87 -28.81 7.03
N THR A 58 1.24 -29.99 7.04
CA THR A 58 -0.21 -30.18 7.31
C THR A 58 -0.54 -30.71 8.71
N SER A 59 0.46 -30.90 9.59
CA SER A 59 0.27 -31.65 10.84
C SER A 59 -0.59 -30.95 11.92
N ASN A 60 -1.04 -29.71 11.68
CA ASN A 60 -1.98 -28.98 12.51
C ASN A 60 -2.58 -27.87 11.62
N PRO A 61 -3.66 -28.17 10.89
CA PRO A 61 -4.33 -27.22 9.99
C PRO A 61 -4.91 -26.02 10.76
N SER A 62 -4.99 -24.87 10.10
CA SER A 62 -5.67 -23.69 10.64
C SER A 62 -7.18 -23.93 10.83
N GLU A 63 -7.71 -23.47 11.96
CA GLU A 63 -9.14 -23.59 12.30
C GLU A 63 -9.57 -22.55 13.35
N GLY A 64 -10.88 -22.47 13.62
CA GLY A 64 -11.41 -21.71 14.77
C GLY A 64 -11.45 -20.19 14.63
N TYR A 65 -11.12 -19.64 13.46
CA TYR A 65 -11.27 -18.21 13.15
C TYR A 65 -11.87 -17.99 11.75
N THR A 66 -12.48 -16.81 11.55
CA THR A 66 -13.06 -16.43 10.26
C THR A 66 -12.00 -16.36 9.17
N GLY A 67 -12.18 -17.12 8.10
CA GLY A 67 -11.26 -17.15 6.97
C GLY A 67 -10.13 -18.18 7.09
N ALA A 68 -10.18 -19.09 8.07
CA ALA A 68 -9.26 -20.22 8.15
C ALA A 68 -9.34 -21.08 6.88
N SER A 69 -8.23 -21.26 6.17
CA SER A 69 -8.18 -22.06 4.94
C SER A 69 -8.07 -23.57 5.20
N GLY A 70 -7.46 -23.96 6.32
CA GLY A 70 -7.09 -25.34 6.60
C GLY A 70 -5.93 -25.83 5.73
N SER A 71 -5.58 -27.11 5.88
CA SER A 71 -4.44 -27.76 5.20
C SER A 71 -3.05 -27.33 5.68
N GLY A 72 -2.29 -26.59 4.87
CA GLY A 72 -0.88 -26.28 5.09
C GLY A 72 -0.67 -25.06 5.97
N SER A 73 0.27 -25.13 6.91
CA SER A 73 0.71 -23.97 7.69
C SER A 73 2.22 -23.91 7.78
N VAL A 74 2.77 -22.71 7.96
CA VAL A 74 4.19 -22.53 8.26
C VAL A 74 4.42 -22.84 9.73
N PHE A 75 5.27 -23.82 10.01
CA PHE A 75 5.65 -24.20 11.36
C PHE A 75 6.96 -23.55 11.78
N PHE A 76 6.90 -22.80 12.87
CA PHE A 76 8.03 -22.20 13.55
C PHE A 76 8.34 -23.02 14.80
N GLY A 77 9.07 -24.12 14.64
CA GLY A 77 9.46 -24.97 15.75
C GLY A 77 10.25 -24.23 16.84
N ASN A 78 10.17 -24.72 18.07
CA ASN A 78 11.02 -24.20 19.14
C ASN A 78 12.49 -24.53 18.84
N VAL A 79 13.36 -23.54 19.00
CA VAL A 79 14.80 -23.68 18.82
C VAL A 79 15.49 -23.06 20.01
N THR A 80 16.47 -23.76 20.57
CA THR A 80 17.27 -23.25 21.68
C THR A 80 18.66 -22.88 21.21
N SER A 81 19.30 -21.92 21.86
CA SER A 81 20.70 -21.57 21.60
C SER A 81 21.63 -22.79 21.73
N ALA A 82 21.30 -23.71 22.65
CA ALA A 82 22.04 -24.97 22.84
C ALA A 82 21.90 -25.95 21.66
N SER A 83 20.83 -25.87 20.87
CA SER A 83 20.60 -26.76 19.72
C SER A 83 21.52 -26.47 18.53
N GLY A 84 22.21 -25.33 18.52
CA GLY A 84 23.02 -24.86 17.40
C GLY A 84 22.23 -24.47 16.15
N ASN A 85 20.89 -24.58 16.18
CA ASN A 85 20.02 -24.19 15.08
C ASN A 85 19.68 -22.70 15.15
N PRO A 86 19.57 -22.00 14.01
CA PRO A 86 19.14 -20.60 14.00
C PRO A 86 17.66 -20.46 14.39
N ALA A 87 17.26 -19.25 14.75
CA ALA A 87 15.86 -18.84 14.90
C ALA A 87 15.03 -19.29 13.68
N LYS A 88 13.75 -19.64 13.91
CA LYS A 88 12.83 -20.02 12.83
C LYS A 88 12.21 -18.78 12.22
N THR A 89 12.37 -18.62 10.91
CA THR A 89 11.98 -17.42 10.18
C THR A 89 11.15 -17.74 8.95
N LEU A 90 10.25 -16.83 8.62
CA LEU A 90 9.58 -16.70 7.33
C LEU A 90 9.82 -15.27 6.86
N MET A 91 10.27 -15.14 5.62
CA MET A 91 10.41 -13.89 4.91
C MET A 91 9.54 -13.93 3.66
N ILE A 92 8.75 -12.88 3.44
CA ILE A 92 7.97 -12.65 2.22
C ILE A 92 8.42 -11.32 1.66
N GLU A 93 8.88 -11.29 0.41
CA GLU A 93 9.39 -10.10 -0.26
C GLU A 93 8.66 -9.86 -1.58
N GLY A 94 8.73 -8.64 -2.11
CA GLY A 94 8.21 -8.30 -3.42
C GLY A 94 6.76 -7.82 -3.45
N ILE A 95 6.13 -7.62 -2.29
CA ILE A 95 4.73 -7.17 -2.24
C ILE A 95 4.67 -5.68 -2.60
N ASP A 96 4.02 -5.32 -3.69
CA ASP A 96 3.82 -3.92 -4.07
C ASP A 96 2.63 -3.32 -3.31
N THR A 97 2.93 -2.43 -2.37
CA THR A 97 1.96 -1.66 -1.59
C THR A 97 1.95 -0.17 -1.95
N SER A 98 2.63 0.25 -3.02
CA SER A 98 2.84 1.68 -3.33
C SER A 98 1.54 2.44 -3.58
N ASN A 99 0.53 1.73 -4.11
CA ASN A 99 -0.77 2.29 -4.47
C ASN A 99 -1.82 2.09 -3.39
N TYR A 100 -1.43 1.85 -2.14
CA TYR A 100 -2.35 1.61 -1.04
C TYR A 100 -2.04 2.48 0.17
N THR A 101 -3.09 2.89 0.87
CA THR A 101 -3.06 3.53 2.18
C THR A 101 -3.82 2.67 3.19
N SER A 102 -3.69 2.99 4.49
CA SER A 102 -4.36 2.24 5.57
C SER A 102 -4.11 0.73 5.47
N ILE A 103 -2.85 0.36 5.20
CA ILE A 103 -2.45 -1.03 4.99
C ILE A 103 -2.50 -1.76 6.33
N ALA A 104 -3.18 -2.91 6.36
CA ALA A 104 -3.35 -3.75 7.54
C ALA A 104 -2.99 -5.20 7.23
N LEU A 105 -2.31 -5.85 8.18
CA LEU A 105 -1.95 -7.27 8.13
C LEU A 105 -2.87 -8.07 9.05
N THR A 106 -3.32 -9.23 8.56
CA THR A 106 -3.96 -10.25 9.39
C THR A 106 -3.36 -11.62 9.07
N PHE A 107 -3.33 -12.53 10.04
CA PHE A 107 -3.03 -13.93 9.80
C PHE A 107 -3.53 -14.83 10.93
N GLY A 108 -3.77 -16.10 10.60
CA GLY A 108 -4.01 -17.15 11.58
C GLY A 108 -2.74 -17.47 12.34
N HIS A 109 -2.81 -17.49 13.66
CA HIS A 109 -1.67 -17.76 14.53
C HIS A 109 -2.00 -18.81 15.58
N TYR A 110 -1.35 -19.97 15.47
CA TYR A 110 -1.34 -21.00 16.50
C TYR A 110 -0.21 -20.77 17.49
N LYS A 111 -0.56 -20.79 18.77
CA LYS A 111 0.39 -20.83 19.89
C LYS A 111 0.34 -22.22 20.51
N GLY A 112 1.46 -22.93 20.59
CA GLY A 112 1.53 -24.30 21.15
C GLY A 112 1.68 -24.39 22.67
N THR A 113 1.36 -23.33 23.40
CA THR A 113 1.50 -23.23 24.87
C THR A 113 0.45 -22.27 25.42
N ASN A 114 0.21 -22.30 26.73
CA ASN A 114 -0.69 -21.37 27.40
C ASN A 114 0.00 -20.05 27.82
N ASP A 115 1.34 -19.99 27.74
CA ASP A 115 2.13 -18.87 28.26
C ASP A 115 2.04 -17.58 27.43
N ALA A 116 2.39 -16.47 28.09
CA ALA A 116 2.23 -15.11 27.59
C ALA A 116 3.48 -14.49 26.96
N SER A 117 4.66 -15.09 27.13
CA SER A 117 5.95 -14.42 26.87
C SER A 117 6.69 -14.94 25.64
N ASN A 118 5.99 -15.60 24.73
CA ASN A 118 6.62 -16.39 23.66
C ASN A 118 6.14 -16.01 22.26
N GLN A 119 5.46 -14.88 22.07
CA GLN A 119 4.92 -14.50 20.76
C GLN A 119 5.98 -14.39 19.66
N LEU A 120 5.55 -14.60 18.42
CA LEU A 120 6.35 -14.35 17.23
C LEU A 120 6.69 -12.85 17.15
N THR A 121 7.92 -12.57 16.70
CA THR A 121 8.28 -11.22 16.26
C THR A 121 7.78 -11.02 14.85
N ILE A 122 7.06 -9.92 14.60
CA ILE A 122 6.51 -9.56 13.29
C ILE A 122 7.10 -8.22 12.91
N GLU A 123 7.75 -8.15 11.75
CA GLU A 123 8.42 -6.94 11.29
C GLU A 123 8.13 -6.71 9.81
N VAL A 124 8.13 -5.44 9.41
CA VAL A 124 8.01 -5.02 8.02
C VAL A 124 9.18 -4.12 7.62
N SER A 125 9.56 -4.18 6.35
CA SER A 125 10.62 -3.32 5.81
C SER A 125 10.33 -2.87 4.38
N PRO A 126 10.54 -1.58 4.05
CA PRO A 126 10.46 -1.10 2.68
C PRO A 126 11.74 -1.32 1.89
N ASN A 127 12.86 -1.66 2.53
CA ASN A 127 14.20 -1.65 1.94
C ASN A 127 15.08 -2.87 2.30
N GLY A 128 14.60 -3.76 3.18
CA GLY A 128 15.33 -4.94 3.65
C GLY A 128 16.38 -4.69 4.74
N SER A 129 16.67 -3.43 5.06
CA SER A 129 17.71 -3.05 6.05
C SER A 129 17.12 -2.42 7.31
N SER A 130 16.06 -1.62 7.17
CA SER A 130 15.35 -0.97 8.28
C SER A 130 14.05 -1.71 8.55
N TRP A 131 13.89 -2.25 9.75
CA TRP A 131 12.76 -3.08 10.13
C TRP A 131 11.92 -2.39 11.20
N SER A 132 10.61 -2.33 10.97
CA SER A 132 9.62 -1.80 11.92
C SER A 132 8.80 -2.95 12.48
N MET A 133 8.72 -3.04 13.81
CA MET A 133 7.94 -4.08 14.48
C MET A 133 6.43 -3.78 14.39
N LEU A 134 5.62 -4.81 14.14
CA LEU A 134 4.18 -4.79 14.32
C LEU A 134 3.83 -5.50 15.64
N SER A 135 3.11 -4.81 16.50
CA SER A 135 2.77 -5.28 17.85
C SER A 135 1.42 -6.00 17.88
N TYR A 136 1.30 -7.02 18.71
CA TYR A 136 0.02 -7.70 18.95
C TYR A 136 0.01 -8.36 20.32
N THR A 137 -1.19 -8.67 20.80
CA THR A 137 -1.40 -9.39 22.06
C THR A 137 -2.26 -10.62 21.81
N ARG A 138 -2.13 -11.63 22.68
CA ARG A 138 -3.01 -12.81 22.68
C ARG A 138 -3.43 -13.16 24.10
N PRO A 139 -4.57 -13.86 24.27
CA PRO A 139 -4.94 -14.46 25.55
C PRO A 139 -3.88 -15.43 26.08
N THR A 140 -3.88 -15.58 27.41
CA THR A 140 -2.92 -16.38 28.19
C THR A 140 -3.66 -17.24 29.21
N GLY A 141 -3.05 -18.33 29.67
CA GLY A 141 -3.66 -19.27 30.62
C GLY A 141 -4.35 -20.45 29.94
N THR A 142 -5.03 -21.28 30.74
CA THR A 142 -5.64 -22.54 30.30
C THR A 142 -6.55 -22.35 29.08
N GLY A 143 -6.35 -23.17 28.04
CA GLY A 143 -7.16 -23.15 26.83
C GLY A 143 -6.72 -22.14 25.77
N THR A 144 -5.55 -21.49 25.94
CA THR A 144 -5.04 -20.49 24.97
C THR A 144 -3.99 -21.03 24.00
N SER A 145 -3.72 -22.33 24.06
CA SER A 145 -2.92 -23.09 23.10
C SER A 145 -3.75 -23.47 21.87
N ASN A 146 -4.16 -22.47 21.10
CA ASN A 146 -5.12 -22.61 20.00
C ASN A 146 -4.77 -21.68 18.81
N TRP A 147 -5.51 -21.85 17.71
CA TRP A 147 -5.53 -20.92 16.58
C TRP A 147 -6.38 -19.70 16.89
N VAL A 148 -5.89 -18.52 16.51
CA VAL A 148 -6.64 -17.24 16.57
C VAL A 148 -6.20 -16.38 15.40
N LEU A 149 -7.14 -15.68 14.75
CA LEU A 149 -6.82 -14.62 13.80
C LEU A 149 -6.24 -13.43 14.56
N ILE A 150 -5.02 -13.03 14.22
CA ILE A 150 -4.39 -11.83 14.78
C ILE A 150 -4.34 -10.71 13.75
N SER A 151 -4.45 -9.47 14.25
CA SER A 151 -4.34 -8.25 13.46
C SER A 151 -3.26 -7.36 14.09
N PRO A 152 -1.98 -7.58 13.76
CA PRO A 152 -0.89 -6.79 14.32
C PRO A 152 -1.05 -5.30 14.01
N ALA A 153 -0.82 -4.48 15.04
CA ALA A 153 -0.89 -3.03 14.96
C ALA A 153 0.50 -2.41 14.75
N GLY A 154 0.56 -1.44 13.86
CA GLY A 154 1.77 -0.68 13.53
C GLY A 154 1.65 -0.06 12.14
N THR A 155 2.65 0.72 11.74
CA THR A 155 2.68 1.34 10.41
C THR A 155 3.29 0.38 9.40
N ILE A 156 2.51 -0.01 8.39
CA ILE A 156 3.00 -0.73 7.21
C ILE A 156 3.23 0.29 6.08
N PRO A 157 4.45 0.44 5.56
CA PRO A 157 4.76 1.44 4.55
C PRO A 157 4.16 1.10 3.19
N ALA A 158 3.77 2.13 2.43
CA ALA A 158 3.50 2.04 1.00
C ALA A 158 4.83 2.04 0.22
N THR A 159 5.14 0.95 -0.46
CA THR A 159 6.43 0.73 -1.13
C THR A 159 6.28 -0.30 -2.25
N ALA A 160 7.11 -0.21 -3.29
CA ALA A 160 7.08 -1.15 -4.41
C ALA A 160 7.58 -2.57 -4.03
N ASN A 161 8.27 -2.70 -2.89
CA ASN A 161 8.80 -3.97 -2.41
C ASN A 161 8.74 -4.03 -0.88
N LEU A 162 7.54 -4.25 -0.37
CA LEU A 162 7.31 -4.51 1.04
C LEU A 162 7.83 -5.90 1.36
N ARG A 163 8.52 -5.99 2.50
CA ARG A 163 8.97 -7.23 3.10
C ARG A 163 8.29 -7.45 4.42
N ILE A 164 7.88 -8.69 4.69
CA ILE A 164 7.34 -9.13 5.97
C ILE A 164 8.28 -10.20 6.50
N ARG A 165 8.77 -10.03 7.73
CA ARG A 165 9.52 -11.06 8.46
C ARG A 165 8.73 -11.49 9.69
N ILE A 166 8.54 -12.80 9.83
CA ILE A 166 8.00 -13.42 11.03
C ILE A 166 9.08 -14.32 11.61
N THR A 167 9.37 -14.15 12.91
CA THR A 167 10.46 -14.86 13.59
C THR A 167 9.97 -15.48 14.89
N ASN A 168 10.18 -16.78 15.04
CA ASN A 168 10.26 -17.40 16.35
C ASN A 168 11.72 -17.31 16.83
N VAL A 169 11.93 -16.49 17.84
CA VAL A 169 13.27 -16.20 18.38
C VAL A 169 13.87 -17.44 19.07
N LEU A 170 15.19 -17.43 19.24
CA LEU A 170 15.87 -18.44 20.03
C LEU A 170 15.34 -18.44 21.47
N ASP A 171 15.28 -19.63 22.06
CA ASP A 171 14.90 -19.84 23.46
C ASP A 171 13.48 -19.36 23.82
N SER A 172 12.60 -19.21 22.83
CA SER A 172 11.17 -18.90 23.05
C SER A 172 10.42 -20.00 23.78
N ASN A 173 11.00 -21.21 23.84
CA ASN A 173 10.46 -22.41 24.48
C ASN A 173 9.06 -22.82 23.97
N ALA A 174 8.69 -22.40 22.76
CA ALA A 174 7.38 -22.67 22.18
C ALA A 174 7.44 -22.81 20.66
N GLY A 175 6.57 -23.69 20.13
CA GLY A 175 6.33 -23.83 18.70
C GLY A 175 5.10 -23.02 18.28
N PHE A 176 5.19 -22.36 17.12
CA PHE A 176 4.11 -21.55 16.55
C PHE A 176 3.76 -22.00 15.15
N ARG A 177 2.58 -21.60 14.70
CA ARG A 177 2.20 -21.71 13.29
C ARG A 177 1.57 -20.44 12.78
N VAL A 178 1.83 -20.14 11.52
CA VAL A 178 1.18 -19.07 10.80
C VAL A 178 0.53 -19.63 9.54
N ASP A 179 -0.66 -19.11 9.27
CA ASP A 179 -1.42 -19.39 8.06
C ASP A 179 -2.29 -18.18 7.68
N ASP A 180 -2.87 -18.18 6.50
CA ASP A 180 -3.81 -17.17 6.00
C ASP A 180 -3.28 -15.72 6.11
N ILE A 181 -2.03 -15.52 5.71
CA ILE A 181 -1.39 -14.21 5.72
C ILE A 181 -2.10 -13.33 4.69
N LYS A 182 -2.65 -12.21 5.14
CA LYS A 182 -3.40 -11.31 4.29
C LYS A 182 -3.03 -9.86 4.56
N LEU A 183 -2.70 -9.13 3.49
CA LEU A 183 -2.63 -7.68 3.50
C LEU A 183 -3.87 -7.11 2.85
N THR A 184 -4.42 -6.11 3.51
CA THR A 184 -5.51 -5.29 2.97
C THR A 184 -5.12 -3.83 3.01
N GLY A 185 -5.75 -3.02 2.18
CA GLY A 185 -5.59 -1.58 2.24
C GLY A 185 -6.63 -0.87 1.39
N ILE A 186 -6.61 0.45 1.46
CA ILE A 186 -7.44 1.33 0.66
C ILE A 186 -6.62 1.72 -0.56
N ALA A 187 -7.15 1.49 -1.77
CA ALA A 187 -6.49 1.94 -2.98
C ALA A 187 -6.27 3.46 -2.91
N ALA A 188 -5.01 3.88 -3.00
CA ALA A 188 -4.65 5.28 -3.08
C ALA A 188 -5.27 5.83 -4.37
N SER A 189 -6.23 6.76 -4.23
CA SER A 189 -6.70 7.53 -5.38
C SER A 189 -5.49 8.24 -5.98
N LEU A 190 -5.14 7.91 -7.22
CA LEU A 190 -4.16 8.65 -8.01
C LEU A 190 -4.73 10.05 -8.24
N ALA A 191 -4.51 10.93 -7.27
CA ALA A 191 -5.11 12.25 -7.23
C ALA A 191 -4.56 13.12 -8.37
N ILE A 192 -5.20 13.09 -9.55
CA ILE A 192 -5.37 14.14 -10.60
C ILE A 192 -4.09 14.79 -11.20
N ARG A 193 -2.92 14.71 -10.55
CA ARG A 193 -1.69 15.41 -10.93
C ARG A 193 -0.97 14.78 -12.13
N GLU A 194 -1.01 13.46 -12.27
CA GLU A 194 -0.39 12.78 -13.42
C GLU A 194 -1.26 12.91 -14.70
N ASN A 195 -2.59 12.88 -14.58
CA ASN A 195 -3.47 12.96 -15.75
C ASN A 195 -3.54 14.38 -16.35
N SER A 196 -3.47 15.42 -15.51
CA SER A 196 -3.47 16.82 -15.97
C SER A 196 -2.21 17.18 -16.78
N LYS A 197 -1.05 16.60 -16.46
CA LYS A 197 0.18 16.79 -17.25
C LYS A 197 0.14 16.08 -18.60
N LYS A 198 -0.72 15.06 -18.76
CA LYS A 198 -0.97 14.38 -20.05
C LYS A 198 -2.02 15.10 -20.90
N GLU A 199 -2.90 15.89 -20.29
CA GLU A 199 -3.98 16.61 -21.00
C GLU A 199 -3.49 17.90 -21.69
N PHE A 200 -2.47 18.58 -21.15
CA PHE A 200 -1.93 19.81 -21.73
C PHE A 200 -0.46 19.69 -22.13
N ASN A 201 -0.14 20.04 -23.38
CA ASN A 201 1.23 20.26 -23.84
C ASN A 201 1.51 21.76 -23.87
N ILE A 202 2.50 22.22 -23.09
CA ILE A 202 2.85 23.63 -22.94
C ILE A 202 4.30 23.84 -23.37
N TYR A 203 4.52 24.69 -24.38
CA TYR A 203 5.85 24.99 -24.89
C TYR A 203 5.94 26.37 -25.59
N PRO A 204 7.12 27.00 -25.60
CA PRO A 204 8.28 26.68 -24.77
C PRO A 204 8.05 27.09 -23.31
N THR A 205 8.77 26.46 -22.37
CA THR A 205 8.73 26.81 -20.93
C THR A 205 9.81 27.81 -20.53
N SER A 206 10.76 28.08 -21.43
CA SER A 206 11.71 29.18 -21.31
C SER A 206 11.65 30.05 -22.55
N ILE A 207 11.36 31.34 -22.36
CA ILE A 207 10.92 32.25 -23.42
C ILE A 207 11.80 33.50 -23.38
N THR A 208 12.48 33.83 -24.48
CA THR A 208 13.30 35.06 -24.58
C THR A 208 12.45 36.27 -24.95
N ALA A 209 11.47 36.07 -25.84
CA ALA A 209 10.37 36.97 -26.16
C ALA A 209 9.37 36.18 -27.01
N GLY A 210 8.07 36.48 -26.94
CA GLY A 210 7.07 35.89 -27.84
C GLY A 210 5.91 35.21 -27.14
N LYS A 211 5.50 34.06 -27.70
CA LYS A 211 4.27 33.36 -27.35
C LYS A 211 4.55 32.01 -26.67
N ILE A 212 3.61 31.58 -25.85
CA ILE A 212 3.53 30.23 -25.29
C ILE A 212 2.37 29.53 -26.00
N PHE A 213 2.62 28.30 -26.45
CA PHE A 213 1.62 27.41 -27.04
C PHE A 213 1.13 26.42 -25.99
N ILE A 214 -0.18 26.22 -25.93
CA ILE A 214 -0.89 25.38 -24.96
C ILE A 214 -1.88 24.55 -25.76
N THR A 215 -1.57 23.28 -26.01
CA THR A 215 -2.44 22.36 -26.73
C THR A 215 -3.02 21.30 -25.81
N SER A 216 -4.18 20.78 -26.15
CA SER A 216 -4.85 19.67 -25.47
C SER A 216 -5.58 18.81 -26.48
N ALA A 217 -6.00 17.60 -26.10
CA ALA A 217 -6.70 16.68 -27.00
C ALA A 217 -8.01 17.27 -27.55
N LYS A 218 -8.74 18.03 -26.73
CA LYS A 218 -10.01 18.68 -27.11
C LYS A 218 -9.80 19.98 -27.88
N ASN A 219 -8.67 20.64 -27.64
CA ASN A 219 -8.32 21.94 -28.22
C ASN A 219 -9.45 23.00 -28.12
N ALA A 220 -10.21 22.98 -27.02
CA ALA A 220 -11.28 23.90 -26.71
C ALA A 220 -10.74 25.19 -26.07
N ASP A 221 -11.65 26.08 -25.68
CA ASP A 221 -11.30 27.32 -25.00
C ASP A 221 -10.71 27.04 -23.61
N LYS A 222 -9.49 27.56 -23.38
CA LYS A 222 -8.69 27.40 -22.16
C LYS A 222 -8.64 28.71 -21.41
N LYS A 223 -8.98 28.70 -20.12
CA LYS A 223 -8.74 29.85 -19.23
C LYS A 223 -7.30 29.79 -18.77
N VAL A 224 -6.56 30.85 -19.07
CA VAL A 224 -5.13 30.97 -18.75
C VAL A 224 -4.93 32.11 -17.78
N LYS A 225 -4.26 31.82 -16.66
CA LYS A 225 -3.81 32.81 -15.68
C LYS A 225 -2.29 32.72 -15.51
N ILE A 226 -1.59 33.85 -15.53
CA ILE A 226 -0.15 33.92 -15.29
C ILE A 226 0.11 34.79 -14.08
N PHE A 227 0.87 34.27 -13.13
CA PHE A 227 1.24 34.94 -11.87
C PHE A 227 2.74 35.18 -11.81
N ASP A 228 3.16 36.32 -11.26
CA ASP A 228 4.57 36.58 -10.94
C ASP A 228 5.02 35.81 -9.68
N GLN A 229 6.31 35.90 -9.34
CA GLN A 229 6.91 35.22 -8.18
C GLN A 229 6.32 35.60 -6.81
N THR A 230 5.58 36.72 -6.73
CA THR A 230 4.89 37.16 -5.51
C THR A 230 3.44 36.68 -5.45
N GLY A 231 2.97 35.97 -6.49
CA GLY A 231 1.58 35.52 -6.61
C GLY A 231 0.65 36.59 -7.19
N ARG A 232 1.17 37.73 -7.69
CA ARG A 232 0.34 38.75 -8.32
C ARG A 232 -0.06 38.30 -9.73
N LEU A 233 -1.35 38.43 -10.04
CA LEU A 233 -1.93 38.08 -11.34
C LEU A 233 -1.49 39.09 -12.42
N MET A 234 -0.76 38.60 -13.41
CA MET A 234 -0.22 39.42 -14.52
C MET A 234 -1.08 39.31 -15.77
N ILE A 235 -1.57 38.11 -16.08
CA ILE A 235 -2.42 37.85 -17.25
C ILE A 235 -3.59 36.96 -16.84
N ASN A 236 -4.78 37.26 -17.34
CA ASN A 236 -5.98 36.44 -17.21
C ASN A 236 -6.75 36.49 -18.53
N LYS A 237 -6.74 35.40 -19.31
CA LYS A 237 -7.29 35.39 -20.66
C LYS A 237 -7.83 34.01 -21.04
N THR A 238 -8.87 33.98 -21.85
CA THR A 238 -9.32 32.76 -22.54
C THR A 238 -8.68 32.68 -23.92
N ILE A 239 -8.04 31.55 -24.23
CA ILE A 239 -7.34 31.30 -25.49
C ILE A 239 -7.72 29.92 -26.04
N LYS A 240 -7.49 29.68 -27.34
CA LYS A 240 -7.54 28.30 -27.88
C LYS A 240 -6.20 27.57 -27.77
N SER A 241 -5.12 28.22 -28.21
CA SER A 241 -3.83 27.55 -28.41
C SER A 241 -2.60 28.37 -28.07
N GLU A 242 -2.65 29.70 -28.06
CA GLU A 242 -1.47 30.54 -27.82
C GLU A 242 -1.75 31.76 -26.93
N ILE A 243 -0.72 32.17 -26.18
CA ILE A 243 -0.73 33.39 -25.36
C ILE A 243 0.56 34.17 -25.55
N ASN A 244 0.43 35.48 -25.81
CA ASN A 244 1.57 36.38 -25.95
C ASN A 244 2.05 36.85 -24.57
N VAL A 245 3.34 36.67 -24.29
CA VAL A 245 3.99 37.05 -23.03
C VAL A 245 5.13 38.05 -23.21
N SER A 246 5.27 38.64 -24.41
CA SER A 246 6.35 39.60 -24.71
C SER A 246 6.33 40.86 -23.83
N ASN A 247 5.18 41.20 -23.22
CA ASN A 247 5.05 42.35 -22.33
C ASN A 247 5.42 42.03 -20.86
N LEU A 248 5.75 40.79 -20.55
CA LEU A 248 6.21 40.41 -19.21
C LEU A 248 7.72 40.67 -19.09
N SER A 249 8.12 41.24 -17.97
CA SER A 249 9.53 41.41 -17.62
C SER A 249 10.23 40.05 -17.47
N LYS A 250 11.56 40.07 -17.53
CA LYS A 250 12.38 38.88 -17.24
C LYS A 250 12.13 38.38 -15.82
N GLY A 251 11.96 37.08 -15.64
CA GLY A 251 11.64 36.49 -14.35
C GLY A 251 10.99 35.12 -14.40
N ILE A 252 10.62 34.60 -13.22
CA ILE A 252 9.92 33.33 -13.05
C ILE A 252 8.43 33.62 -12.87
N TYR A 253 7.61 32.84 -13.57
CA TYR A 253 6.15 32.94 -13.50
C TYR A 253 5.50 31.56 -13.33
N ILE A 254 4.28 31.55 -12.80
CA ILE A 254 3.42 30.37 -12.73
C ILE A 254 2.27 30.54 -13.71
N LEU A 255 2.17 29.62 -14.67
CA LEU A 255 1.12 29.53 -15.66
C LEU A 255 0.07 28.51 -15.18
N ASN A 256 -1.15 28.96 -14.97
CA ASN A 256 -2.31 28.12 -14.70
C ASN A 256 -3.18 28.04 -15.95
N VAL A 257 -3.54 26.83 -16.35
CA VAL A 257 -4.41 26.53 -17.49
C VAL A 257 -5.60 25.73 -16.98
N GLU A 258 -6.81 26.08 -17.41
CA GLU A 258 -8.04 25.34 -17.11
C GLU A 258 -8.84 25.10 -18.40
N GLU A 259 -9.24 23.87 -18.66
CA GLU A 259 -10.12 23.46 -19.77
C GLU A 259 -11.13 22.42 -19.29
N SER A 260 -12.42 22.67 -19.53
CA SER A 260 -13.51 21.72 -19.19
C SER A 260 -13.48 21.16 -17.76
N GLY A 261 -13.01 21.94 -16.78
CA GLY A 261 -12.91 21.55 -15.37
C GLY A 261 -11.58 20.89 -14.96
N THR A 262 -10.71 20.54 -15.90
CA THR A 262 -9.33 20.14 -15.58
C THR A 262 -8.43 21.37 -15.50
N SER A 263 -7.51 21.39 -14.52
CA SER A 263 -6.52 22.47 -14.38
C SER A 263 -5.08 21.92 -14.32
N LEU A 264 -4.13 22.65 -14.90
CA LEU A 264 -2.70 22.42 -14.80
C LEU A 264 -1.98 23.70 -14.39
N SER A 265 -1.02 23.59 -13.48
CA SER A 265 -0.10 24.68 -13.09
C SER A 265 1.32 24.32 -13.49
N GLN A 266 2.00 25.20 -14.20
CA GLN A 266 3.37 24.99 -14.68
C GLN A 266 4.25 26.23 -14.51
N LYS A 267 5.48 26.02 -14.06
CA LYS A 267 6.51 27.07 -14.01
C LYS A 267 7.00 27.40 -15.42
N ILE A 268 7.09 28.69 -15.73
CA ILE A 268 7.70 29.23 -16.95
C ILE A 268 8.76 30.28 -16.60
N ILE A 269 9.72 30.50 -17.48
CA ILE A 269 10.85 31.43 -17.29
C ILE A 269 10.94 32.39 -18.47
N ILE A 270 10.82 33.69 -18.22
CA ILE A 270 11.06 34.75 -19.20
C ILE A 270 12.52 35.22 -19.06
N ARG A 271 13.30 35.17 -20.14
CA ARG A 271 14.75 35.44 -20.17
C ARG A 271 15.13 36.80 -20.74
#